data_AF-A0A0F8YQ18-F1
#
_entry.id   AF-A0A0F8YQ18-F1
#
_cell.length_a   1.000
_cell.length_b   1.000
_cell.length_c   1.000
_cell.angle_alpha   90.00
_cell.angle_beta   90.00
_cell.angle_gamma   90.00
#
_symmetry.space_group_name_H-M   'P 1'
#
loop_
_entity.id
_entity.type
_entity.pdbx_description
1 polymer ?
#
loop_
_entity_poly.entity_id
_entity_poly.type
_entity_poly.pdbx_seq_one_letter_code
_entity_poly.pdbx_strand_id
1 'polypeptide(L)'
;MVNIKDYPDVEVPEGDKLELLFARQRELIEKYESIERANGLLQTSDVPVKLDSYQGQARLKDFAWRITEELGEAMNCLKMKPWKQTPQVTDREHYLEELVDAAHFFFELLILSGFTPAELVFRYLQKWNVNKFRQRSQY
;
A
#
# COMPACT_ATOMS: atom_id res chain seq x y z
N MET A 1 1.06 -19.36 9.90
CA MET A 1 0.92 -18.24 8.95
C MET A 1 1.32 -18.79 7.61
N VAL A 2 0.54 -18.53 6.57
CA VAL A 2 0.88 -18.96 5.20
C VAL A 2 1.73 -17.85 4.62
N ASN A 3 2.90 -18.17 4.08
CA ASN A 3 3.86 -17.21 3.55
C ASN A 3 3.88 -17.28 2.01
N ILE A 4 4.45 -16.28 1.35
CA ILE A 4 4.64 -16.27 -0.11
C ILE A 4 5.28 -17.57 -0.65
N LYS A 5 6.18 -18.20 0.13
CA LYS A 5 6.86 -19.45 -0.23
C LYS A 5 5.97 -20.68 -0.27
N ASP A 6 4.78 -20.62 0.32
CA ASP A 6 3.84 -21.72 0.33
C ASP A 6 3.07 -21.84 -1.00
N TYR A 7 3.27 -20.88 -1.92
CA TYR A 7 2.67 -20.82 -3.24
C TYR A 7 3.72 -20.92 -4.35
N PRO A 8 3.35 -21.45 -5.52
CA PRO A 8 4.25 -21.54 -6.66
C PRO A 8 4.65 -20.15 -7.17
N ASP A 9 5.85 -20.06 -7.76
CA ASP A 9 6.29 -18.86 -8.45
C ASP A 9 5.27 -18.43 -9.51
N VAL A 10 5.05 -17.12 -9.62
CA VAL A 10 4.08 -16.53 -10.54
C VAL A 10 4.83 -15.83 -11.67
N GLU A 11 4.48 -16.15 -12.92
CA GLU A 11 4.96 -15.38 -14.06
C GLU A 11 4.33 -13.99 -14.06
N VAL A 12 5.18 -12.96 -14.14
CA VAL A 12 4.71 -11.57 -14.24
C VAL A 12 4.21 -11.33 -15.67
N PRO A 13 2.92 -11.04 -15.89
CA PRO A 13 2.40 -10.81 -17.23
C PRO A 13 3.08 -9.63 -17.92
N GLU A 14 3.18 -9.70 -19.25
CA GLU A 14 3.57 -8.55 -20.07
C GLU A 14 2.46 -7.46 -20.06
N GLY A 15 2.85 -6.19 -20.19
CA GLY A 15 1.93 -5.05 -20.24
C GLY A 15 2.18 -3.98 -19.18
N ASP A 16 1.19 -3.12 -18.94
CA ASP A 16 1.26 -2.07 -17.92
C ASP A 16 1.11 -2.67 -16.52
N LYS A 17 2.21 -2.64 -15.77
CA LYS A 17 2.29 -3.22 -14.43
C LYS A 17 1.46 -2.45 -13.41
N LEU A 18 1.26 -1.14 -13.60
CA LEU A 18 0.47 -0.33 -12.67
C LEU A 18 -1.02 -0.61 -12.85
N GLU A 19 -1.47 -0.70 -14.11
CA GLU A 19 -2.84 -1.16 -14.43
C GLU A 19 -3.10 -2.55 -13.84
N LEU A 20 -2.15 -3.48 -13.99
CA LEU A 20 -2.24 -4.82 -13.40
C LEU A 20 -2.41 -4.76 -11.87
N LEU A 21 -1.60 -3.98 -11.16
CA LEU A 21 -1.65 -3.88 -9.69
C LEU A 21 -3.00 -3.30 -9.22
N PHE A 22 -3.49 -2.24 -9.87
CA PHE A 22 -4.80 -1.67 -9.55
C PHE A 22 -5.94 -2.66 -9.82
N ALA A 23 -5.87 -3.41 -10.93
CA ALA A 23 -6.87 -4.42 -11.25
C ALA A 23 -6.91 -5.54 -10.20
N ARG A 24 -5.74 -6.08 -9.81
CA ARG A 24 -5.64 -7.11 -8.77
C ARG A 24 -6.12 -6.62 -7.41
N GLN A 25 -5.81 -5.38 -7.04
CA GLN A 25 -6.31 -4.83 -5.78
C GLN A 25 -7.84 -4.65 -5.80
N ARG A 26 -8.44 -4.28 -6.94
CA ARG A 26 -9.91 -4.22 -7.06
C ARG A 26 -10.57 -5.58 -6.87
N GLU A 27 -10.01 -6.64 -7.46
CA GLU A 27 -10.49 -8.01 -7.24
C GLU A 27 -10.48 -8.38 -5.74
N LEU A 28 -9.44 -7.96 -5.01
CA LEU A 28 -9.34 -8.17 -3.56
C LEU A 28 -10.37 -7.36 -2.77
N ILE A 29 -10.56 -6.08 -3.08
CA ILE A 29 -11.57 -5.22 -2.44
C ILE A 29 -12.95 -5.84 -2.53
N GLU A 30 -13.35 -6.26 -3.74
CA GLU A 30 -14.66 -6.89 -3.99
C GLU A 30 -14.84 -8.18 -3.17
N LYS A 31 -13.79 -9.00 -3.09
CA LYS A 31 -13.81 -10.24 -2.31
C LYS A 31 -13.92 -9.99 -0.81
N TYR A 32 -13.15 -9.04 -0.29
CA TYR A 32 -13.06 -8.77 1.15
C TYR A 32 -14.25 -7.97 1.69
N GLU A 33 -14.98 -7.22 0.85
CA GLU A 33 -16.11 -6.40 1.30
C GLU A 33 -17.12 -7.21 2.14
N SER A 34 -17.49 -8.40 1.67
CA SER A 34 -18.44 -9.27 2.37
C SER A 34 -17.91 -9.75 3.74
N ILE A 35 -16.61 -9.99 3.83
CA ILE A 35 -15.91 -10.47 5.03
C ILE A 35 -15.79 -9.33 6.05
N GLU A 36 -15.32 -8.16 5.63
CA GLU A 36 -15.21 -6.99 6.49
C GLU A 36 -16.58 -6.55 7.01
N ARG A 37 -17.62 -6.63 6.18
CA ARG A 37 -19.00 -6.36 6.59
C ARG A 37 -19.47 -7.34 7.65
N ALA A 38 -19.25 -8.64 7.45
CA ALA A 38 -19.63 -9.68 8.40
C ALA A 38 -18.91 -9.52 9.76
N ASN A 39 -17.66 -9.05 9.74
CA ASN A 39 -16.87 -8.81 10.94
C ASN A 39 -17.14 -7.45 11.60
N GLY A 40 -18.00 -6.59 11.03
CA GLY A 40 -18.29 -5.26 11.55
C GLY A 40 -17.15 -4.25 11.36
N LEU A 41 -16.22 -4.52 10.44
CA LEU A 41 -15.05 -3.69 10.14
C LEU A 41 -15.23 -2.82 8.89
N LEU A 42 -16.33 -2.99 8.15
CA LEU A 42 -16.63 -2.18 6.96
C LEU A 42 -17.30 -0.85 7.36
N GLN A 43 -16.59 0.28 7.22
CA GLN A 43 -17.12 1.61 7.51
C GLN A 43 -18.07 2.13 6.40
N THR A 44 -17.76 1.83 5.14
CA THR A 44 -18.59 2.12 3.97
C THR A 44 -18.26 1.15 2.84
N SER A 45 -19.25 0.83 2.00
CA SER A 45 -19.09 0.06 0.75
C SER A 45 -18.77 0.94 -0.45
N ASP A 46 -18.68 2.26 -0.28
CA ASP A 46 -18.43 3.19 -1.39
C ASP A 46 -16.99 3.03 -1.93
N VAL A 47 -16.85 2.79 -3.24
CA VAL A 47 -15.55 2.79 -3.94
C VAL A 47 -15.69 3.60 -5.24
N PRO A 48 -15.06 4.78 -5.37
CA PRO A 48 -14.30 5.48 -4.33
C PRO A 48 -15.21 6.02 -3.21
N VAL A 49 -14.61 6.27 -2.05
CA VAL A 49 -15.33 6.85 -0.92
C VAL A 49 -15.60 8.34 -1.17
N LYS A 50 -16.63 8.87 -0.52
CA LYS A 50 -16.86 10.32 -0.45
C LYS A 50 -15.90 10.95 0.56
N LEU A 51 -14.94 11.74 0.10
CA LEU A 51 -13.89 12.37 0.93
C LEU A 51 -14.46 13.27 2.04
N ASP A 52 -15.58 13.94 1.79
CA ASP A 52 -16.22 14.84 2.75
C ASP A 52 -17.16 14.12 3.74
N SER A 53 -17.28 12.79 3.63
CA SER A 53 -18.13 12.00 4.52
C SER A 53 -17.35 11.46 5.72
N TYR A 54 -18.00 11.41 6.88
CA TYR A 54 -17.41 10.81 8.09
C TYR A 54 -16.97 9.36 7.87
N GLN A 55 -17.81 8.55 7.21
CA GLN A 55 -17.50 7.13 6.95
C GLN A 55 -16.38 6.96 5.92
N GLY A 56 -16.34 7.79 4.87
CA GLY A 56 -15.25 7.78 3.90
C GLY A 56 -13.91 8.16 4.55
N GLN A 57 -13.90 9.21 5.39
CA GLN A 57 -12.70 9.58 6.14
C GLN A 57 -12.28 8.50 7.14
N ALA A 58 -13.23 7.85 7.81
CA ALA A 58 -12.93 6.74 8.72
C ALA A 58 -12.27 5.58 7.96
N ARG A 59 -12.82 5.20 6.79
CA ARG A 59 -12.25 4.15 5.93
C ARG A 59 -10.84 4.50 5.44
N LEU A 60 -10.60 5.73 5.00
CA LEU A 60 -9.26 6.15 4.55
C LEU A 60 -8.23 6.16 5.68
N LYS A 61 -8.64 6.61 6.89
CA LYS A 61 -7.76 6.58 8.07
C LYS A 61 -7.46 5.16 8.53
N ASP A 62 -8.42 4.25 8.44
CA ASP A 62 -8.23 2.83 8.72
C ASP A 62 -7.11 2.25 7.84
N PHE A 63 -7.19 2.46 6.52
CA PHE A 63 -6.15 2.00 5.59
C PHE A 63 -4.80 2.67 5.79
N ALA A 64 -4.78 3.96 6.15
CA ALA A 64 -3.53 4.63 6.51
C ALA A 64 -2.87 4.00 7.75
N TRP A 65 -3.67 3.55 8.72
CA TRP A 65 -3.16 2.82 9.88
C TRP A 65 -2.64 1.44 9.47
N ARG A 66 -3.40 0.65 8.69
CA ARG A 66 -2.93 -0.66 8.21
C ARG A 66 -1.56 -0.56 7.52
N ILE A 67 -1.35 0.42 6.65
CA ILE A 67 -0.03 0.70 6.04
C ILE A 67 1.06 0.94 7.11
N THR A 68 0.74 1.73 8.14
CA THR A 68 1.70 2.08 9.18
C THR A 68 2.02 0.88 10.08
N GLU A 69 1.05 -0.02 10.31
CA GLU A 69 1.27 -1.29 11.02
C GLU A 69 2.26 -2.16 10.25
N GLU A 70 2.04 -2.41 8.96
CA GLU A 70 2.93 -3.25 8.13
C GLU A 70 4.34 -2.64 7.98
N LEU A 71 4.44 -1.31 7.86
CA LEU A 71 5.74 -0.64 7.90
C LEU A 71 6.44 -0.80 9.27
N GLY A 72 5.67 -0.89 10.35
CA GLY A 72 6.16 -1.23 11.68
C GLY A 72 6.74 -2.64 11.74
N GLU A 73 6.05 -3.62 11.15
CA GLU A 73 6.50 -5.01 11.03
C GLU A 73 7.79 -5.10 10.20
N ALA A 74 7.84 -4.42 9.05
CA ALA A 74 9.06 -4.31 8.25
C ALA A 74 10.22 -3.70 9.04
N MET A 75 9.99 -2.61 9.80
CA MET A 75 11.03 -1.99 10.63
C MET A 75 11.55 -2.92 11.73
N ASN A 76 10.72 -3.83 12.25
CA ASN A 76 11.15 -4.80 13.25
C ASN A 76 12.17 -5.81 12.70
N CYS A 77 12.22 -6.02 11.39
CA CYS A 77 13.27 -6.80 10.73
C CYS A 77 14.62 -6.07 10.72
N LEU A 78 14.63 -4.73 10.73
CA LEU A 78 15.83 -3.88 10.67
C LEU A 78 16.45 -3.65 12.06
N LYS A 79 17.14 -4.69 12.55
CA LYS A 79 17.62 -4.77 13.95
C LYS A 79 19.01 -4.16 14.21
N MET A 80 19.65 -3.57 13.20
CA MET A 80 20.96 -2.89 13.33
C MET A 80 20.80 -1.51 13.98
N LYS A 81 20.69 -1.47 15.31
CA LYS A 81 20.59 -0.23 16.06
C LYS A 81 21.99 0.33 16.39
N PRO A 82 22.21 1.66 16.37
CA PRO A 82 23.53 2.27 16.61
C PRO A 82 24.23 1.86 17.91
N TRP A 83 23.48 1.44 18.93
CA TRP A 83 23.99 0.99 20.23
C TRP A 83 24.22 -0.52 20.36
N LYS A 84 23.85 -1.33 19.35
CA LYS A 84 24.14 -2.78 19.36
C LYS A 84 25.56 -3.02 18.87
N GLN A 85 26.36 -3.75 19.67
CA GLN A 85 27.74 -4.08 19.32
C GLN A 85 27.86 -5.32 18.42
N THR A 86 26.81 -6.15 18.33
CA THR A 86 26.78 -7.33 17.47
C THR A 86 25.80 -7.12 16.30
N PRO A 87 26.25 -7.37 15.06
CA PRO A 87 25.34 -7.34 13.91
C PRO A 87 24.34 -8.49 14.02
N GLN A 88 23.08 -8.20 13.69
CA GLN A 88 22.04 -9.20 13.55
C GLN A 88 21.73 -9.38 12.07
N VAL A 89 21.57 -10.63 11.65
CA VAL A 89 21.12 -10.95 10.29
C VAL A 89 19.67 -10.49 10.16
N THR A 90 19.41 -9.68 9.14
CA THR A 90 18.05 -9.26 8.78
C THR A 90 17.34 -10.42 8.11
N ASP A 91 16.12 -10.71 8.57
CA ASP A 91 15.20 -11.55 7.81
C ASP A 91 14.73 -10.74 6.59
N ARG A 92 15.44 -10.89 5.48
CA ARG A 92 15.20 -10.11 4.26
C ARG A 92 13.87 -10.49 3.61
N GLU A 93 13.45 -11.74 3.73
CA GLU A 93 12.25 -12.22 3.05
C GLU A 93 11.02 -11.70 3.75
N HIS A 94 10.94 -11.86 5.07
CA HIS A 94 9.87 -11.27 5.87
C HIS A 94 9.83 -9.74 5.69
N TYR A 95 10.98 -9.06 5.73
CA TYR A 95 11.04 -7.62 5.44
C TYR A 95 10.41 -7.22 4.10
N LEU A 96 10.62 -8.01 3.04
CA LEU A 96 10.06 -7.71 1.73
C LEU A 96 8.57 -8.04 1.65
N GLU A 97 8.11 -9.08 2.34
CA GLU A 97 6.70 -9.46 2.47
C GLU A 97 5.92 -8.32 3.13
N GLU A 98 6.38 -7.82 4.28
CA GLU A 98 5.73 -6.69 4.98
C GLU A 98 5.68 -5.40 4.14
N LEU A 99 6.71 -5.16 3.31
CA LEU A 99 6.68 -4.02 2.37
C LEU A 99 5.64 -4.20 1.26
N VAL A 100 5.41 -5.44 0.82
CA VAL A 100 4.38 -5.76 -0.18
C VAL A 100 2.99 -5.66 0.44
N ASP A 101 2.80 -6.07 1.70
CA ASP A 101 1.55 -5.91 2.42
C ASP A 101 1.21 -4.43 2.66
N ALA A 102 2.19 -3.61 3.04
CA ALA A 102 2.05 -2.16 3.07
C ALA A 102 1.65 -1.58 1.70
N ALA A 103 2.21 -2.13 0.60
CA ALA A 103 1.86 -1.72 -0.75
C ALA A 103 0.43 -2.10 -1.13
N HIS A 104 -0.06 -3.27 -0.74
CA HIS A 104 -1.46 -3.68 -0.93
C HIS A 104 -2.43 -2.67 -0.31
N PHE A 105 -2.22 -2.31 0.97
CA PHE A 105 -3.04 -1.30 1.63
C PHE A 105 -2.89 0.09 1.01
N PHE A 106 -1.71 0.43 0.49
CA PHE A 106 -1.51 1.69 -0.23
C PHE A 106 -2.29 1.76 -1.55
N PHE A 107 -2.27 0.70 -2.37
CA PHE A 107 -3.08 0.66 -3.60
C PHE A 107 -4.57 0.72 -3.31
N GLU A 108 -5.04 0.06 -2.26
CA GLU A 108 -6.43 0.16 -1.84
C GLU A 108 -6.77 1.58 -1.37
N LEU A 109 -5.92 2.22 -0.57
CA LEU A 109 -6.08 3.62 -0.18
C LEU A 109 -6.20 4.55 -1.39
N LEU A 110 -5.37 4.35 -2.43
CA LEU A 110 -5.43 5.12 -3.67
C LEU A 110 -6.77 4.90 -4.40
N ILE A 111 -7.19 3.64 -4.56
CA ILE A 111 -8.47 3.29 -5.22
C ILE A 111 -9.65 3.90 -4.45
N LEU A 112 -9.67 3.76 -3.13
CA LEU A 112 -10.70 4.34 -2.25
C LEU A 112 -10.71 5.87 -2.34
N SER A 113 -9.55 6.50 -2.52
CA SER A 113 -9.41 7.95 -2.70
C SER A 113 -9.80 8.44 -4.11
N GLY A 114 -10.16 7.53 -5.03
CA GLY A 114 -10.58 7.86 -6.39
C GLY A 114 -9.45 7.97 -7.41
N PHE A 115 -8.24 7.48 -7.10
CA PHE A 115 -7.17 7.41 -8.08
C PHE A 115 -7.43 6.32 -9.13
N THR A 116 -7.12 6.65 -10.38
CA THR A 116 -6.87 5.67 -11.45
C THR A 116 -5.35 5.54 -11.64
N PRO A 117 -4.86 4.47 -12.30
CA PRO A 117 -3.45 4.35 -12.66
C PRO A 117 -2.93 5.58 -13.41
N ALA A 118 -3.68 6.03 -14.42
CA ALA A 118 -3.35 7.23 -15.20
C ALA A 118 -3.28 8.50 -14.33
N GLU A 119 -4.23 8.70 -13.41
CA GLU A 119 -4.23 9.86 -12.51
C GLU A 119 -3.04 9.83 -11.55
N LEU A 120 -2.67 8.64 -11.03
CA LEU A 120 -1.50 8.50 -10.17
C LEU A 120 -0.21 8.90 -10.89
N VAL A 121 -0.01 8.38 -12.11
CA VAL A 121 1.16 8.72 -12.94
C VAL A 121 1.17 10.22 -13.24
N PHE A 122 0.03 10.77 -13.66
CA PHE A 122 -0.09 12.19 -13.95
C PHE A 122 0.29 13.07 -12.75
N ARG A 123 -0.29 12.81 -11.57
CA ARG A 123 0.01 13.57 -10.34
C ARG A 123 1.46 13.40 -9.90
N TYR A 124 2.02 12.20 -10.02
CA TYR A 124 3.42 11.95 -9.72
C TYR A 124 4.34 12.80 -10.62
N LEU A 125 4.10 12.82 -11.94
CA LEU A 125 4.89 13.61 -12.88
C LEU A 125 4.75 15.12 -12.64
N GLN A 126 3.55 15.60 -12.28
CA GLN A 126 3.36 16.99 -11.85
C GLN A 126 4.22 17.31 -10.63
N LYS A 127 4.19 16.46 -9.60
CA LYS A 127 4.99 16.65 -8.39
C LYS A 127 6.49 16.60 -8.69
N TRP A 128 6.91 15.71 -9.58
CA TRP A 128 8.28 15.60 -10.02
C TRP A 128 8.77 16.89 -10.69
N ASN A 129 7.98 17.50 -11.57
CA ASN A 129 8.32 18.78 -12.20
C ASN A 129 8.47 19.91 -11.18
N VAL A 130 7.61 19.96 -10.16
CA VAL A 130 7.72 20.92 -9.05
C VAL A 130 9.03 20.71 -8.28
N ASN A 131 9.38 19.47 -7.95
CA ASN A 131 10.63 19.16 -7.24
C ASN A 131 11.86 19.51 -8.09
N LYS A 132 11.81 19.26 -9.40
CA LYS A 132 12.85 19.64 -10.35
C LYS A 132 13.05 21.15 -10.41
N PHE A 133 11.96 21.92 -10.37
CA PHE A 133 12.02 23.37 -10.26
C PHE A 133 12.71 23.80 -8.97
N ARG A 134 12.29 23.29 -7.80
CA ARG A 134 12.89 23.64 -6.49
C ARG A 134 14.40 23.43 -6.43
N GLN A 135 14.86 22.28 -6.93
CA GLN A 135 16.30 21.96 -7.00
C GLN A 135 17.09 22.94 -7.87
N ARG A 136 16.49 23.41 -8.97
CA ARG A 136 17.12 24.39 -9.88
C ARG A 136 17.04 25.81 -9.36
N SER A 137 15.96 26.15 -8.65
CA SER A 137 15.69 27.49 -8.14
C SER A 137 16.28 27.75 -6.75
N GLN A 138 16.88 26.75 -6.09
CA GLN A 138 17.33 26.80 -4.69
C GLN A 138 16.21 27.21 -3.71
N TYR A 139 14.98 26.77 -3.98
CA TYR A 139 13.83 26.95 -3.08
C TYR A 139 13.63 25.73 -2.19
#